data_AF-A0A534U395-F1
#
_entry.id   AF-A0A534U395-F1
#
_cell.length_a   1.000
_cell.length_b   1.000
_cell.length_c   1.000
_cell.angle_alpha   90.00
_cell.angle_beta   90.00
_cell.angle_gamma   90.00
#
_symmetry.space_group_name_H-M   'P 1'
#
loop_
_entity.id
_entity.type
_entity.pdbx_description
1 polymer ?
#
loop_
_entity_poly.entity_id
_entity_poly.type
_entity_poly.pdbx_seq_one_letter_code
_entity_poly.pdbx_strand_id
1 'polypeptide(L)'
;GIGWMAAEFRALGVDYRRRGALSEEALDLLDRCFAADVVEANGQPFLFRPRPSRPPLFVGGQPPFAFRRALAHRGGWMPMGLAPDALAPCVAELRAAAAGRGLPSPEVAVLTSLPLEDLGRTRTLLVRYAEAGATRVIHGARYADAGAFRSMVERLARAGEALPS
;
A
#
# COMPACT_ATOMS: atom_id res chain seq x y z
N GLY A 1 4.47 -1.96 -5.56
CA GLY A 1 5.84 -1.58 -5.14
C GLY A 1 6.72 -1.47 -6.37
N ILE A 2 7.93 -0.90 -6.26
CA ILE A 2 8.80 -0.63 -7.43
C ILE A 2 9.70 -1.81 -7.87
N GLY A 3 9.56 -2.98 -7.22
CA GLY A 3 10.44 -4.12 -7.41
C GLY A 3 11.79 -3.95 -6.70
N TRP A 4 12.26 -5.00 -6.03
CA TRP A 4 13.54 -4.98 -5.30
C TRP A 4 14.55 -6.02 -5.84
N MET A 5 14.07 -7.08 -6.48
CA MET A 5 14.87 -8.22 -6.90
C MET A 5 15.51 -8.00 -8.27
N ALA A 6 16.79 -7.63 -8.31
CA ALA A 6 17.52 -7.36 -9.55
C ALA A 6 17.51 -8.54 -10.54
N ALA A 7 17.38 -9.78 -10.04
CA ALA A 7 17.28 -10.97 -10.89
C ALA A 7 16.01 -10.99 -11.77
N GLU A 8 14.86 -10.51 -11.26
CA GLU A 8 13.62 -10.41 -12.04
C GLU A 8 13.79 -9.43 -13.20
N PHE A 9 14.43 -8.29 -12.93
CA PHE A 9 14.73 -7.28 -13.97
C PHE A 9 15.67 -7.82 -15.05
N ARG A 10 16.73 -8.54 -14.64
CA ARG A 10 17.62 -9.22 -15.60
C ARG A 10 16.89 -10.24 -16.45
N ALA A 11 16.00 -11.03 -15.86
CA ALA A 11 15.22 -12.04 -16.59
C ALA A 11 14.30 -11.41 -17.66
N LEU A 12 13.82 -10.18 -17.41
CA LEU A 12 13.00 -9.42 -18.35
C LEU A 12 13.80 -8.54 -19.31
N GLY A 13 15.14 -8.55 -19.23
CA GLY A 13 16.00 -7.67 -20.05
C GLY A 13 15.87 -6.18 -19.72
N VAL A 14 15.38 -5.84 -18.53
CA VAL A 14 15.15 -4.46 -18.09
C VAL A 14 16.30 -4.00 -17.18
N ASP A 15 16.84 -2.80 -17.42
CA ASP A 15 17.81 -2.21 -16.49
C ASP A 15 17.15 -1.92 -15.13
N TYR A 16 17.64 -2.58 -14.09
CA TYR A 16 17.20 -2.40 -12.71
C TYR A 16 17.24 -0.93 -12.25
N ARG A 17 18.16 -0.11 -12.77
CA ARG A 17 18.25 1.32 -12.43
C ARG A 17 17.02 2.11 -12.90
N ARG A 18 16.34 1.64 -13.96
CA ARG A 18 15.14 2.27 -14.51
C ARG A 18 13.85 1.96 -13.76
N ARG A 19 13.86 1.03 -12.79
CA ARG A 19 12.66 0.57 -12.05
C ARG A 19 11.80 1.70 -11.48
N GLY A 20 12.44 2.78 -11.01
CA GLY A 20 11.75 3.97 -10.51
C GLY A 20 10.99 4.69 -11.62
N ALA A 21 11.67 5.05 -12.70
CA ALA A 21 11.08 5.73 -13.86
C ALA A 21 9.97 4.90 -14.50
N LEU A 22 10.20 3.60 -14.70
CA LEU A 22 9.20 2.68 -15.24
C LEU A 22 7.94 2.58 -14.35
N SER A 23 8.11 2.67 -13.03
CA SER A 23 6.98 2.70 -12.11
C SER A 23 6.19 4.01 -12.22
N GLU A 24 6.85 5.16 -12.41
CA GLU A 24 6.15 6.43 -12.65
C GLU A 24 5.38 6.39 -13.97
N GLU A 25 6.02 5.95 -15.07
CA GLU A 25 5.39 5.80 -16.39
C GLU A 25 4.14 4.91 -16.31
N ALA A 26 4.20 3.82 -15.56
CA ALA A 26 3.08 2.93 -15.34
C ALA A 26 1.94 3.58 -14.53
N LEU A 27 2.27 4.36 -13.51
CA LEU A 27 1.26 5.07 -12.70
C LEU A 27 0.59 6.20 -13.49
N ASP A 28 1.36 6.95 -14.28
CA ASP A 28 0.82 7.95 -15.21
C ASP A 28 -0.13 7.31 -16.25
N LEU A 29 0.22 6.12 -16.74
CA LEU A 29 -0.66 5.37 -17.63
C LEU A 29 -1.95 4.95 -16.93
N LEU A 30 -1.86 4.41 -15.71
CA LEU A 30 -3.03 4.01 -14.92
C LEU A 30 -3.94 5.21 -14.63
N ASP A 31 -3.37 6.37 -14.27
CA ASP A 31 -4.13 7.60 -14.05
C ASP A 31 -4.95 7.98 -15.29
N ARG A 32 -4.35 7.88 -16.48
CA ARG A 32 -5.03 8.15 -17.75
C ARG A 32 -6.10 7.10 -18.06
N CYS A 33 -5.84 5.81 -17.85
CA CYS A 33 -6.82 4.74 -18.06
C CYS A 33 -8.07 4.94 -17.20
N PHE A 34 -7.92 5.41 -15.96
CA PHE A 34 -9.07 5.68 -15.11
C PHE A 34 -9.75 7.03 -15.39
N ALA A 35 -9.15 7.90 -16.18
CA ALA A 35 -9.70 9.20 -16.56
C ALA A 35 -10.41 9.21 -17.93
N ALA A 36 -10.04 8.30 -18.85
CA ALA A 36 -10.57 8.28 -20.21
C ALA A 36 -10.74 6.85 -20.75
N ASP A 37 -11.69 6.67 -21.67
CA ASP A 37 -11.97 5.36 -22.29
C ASP A 37 -10.93 4.99 -23.35
N VAL A 38 -10.34 5.97 -24.05
CA VAL A 38 -9.27 5.78 -25.03
C VAL A 38 -8.02 6.46 -24.51
N VAL A 39 -6.92 5.70 -24.45
CA VAL A 39 -5.62 6.18 -23.98
C VAL A 39 -4.55 5.82 -24.99
N GLU A 40 -3.62 6.74 -25.24
CA GLU A 40 -2.45 6.47 -26.07
C GLU A 40 -1.23 6.11 -25.21
N ALA A 41 -0.58 5.00 -25.52
CA ALA A 41 0.70 4.63 -24.93
C ALA A 41 1.61 4.08 -26.03
N ASN A 42 2.88 4.50 -26.03
CA ASN A 42 3.86 4.10 -27.05
C ASN A 42 3.36 4.35 -28.50
N GLY A 43 2.65 5.45 -28.71
CA GLY A 43 2.09 5.84 -30.02
C GLY A 43 0.92 4.96 -30.50
N GLN A 44 0.32 4.16 -29.62
CA GLN A 44 -0.81 3.28 -29.95
C GLN A 44 -2.02 3.62 -29.06
N PRO A 45 -3.20 3.89 -29.64
CA PRO A 45 -4.44 4.03 -28.88
C PRO A 45 -4.94 2.65 -28.44
N PHE A 46 -5.42 2.54 -27.20
CA PHE A 46 -6.13 1.36 -26.73
C PHE A 46 -7.38 1.74 -25.94
N LEU A 47 -8.37 0.84 -25.98
CA LEU A 47 -9.67 1.00 -25.33
C LEU A 47 -9.64 0.37 -23.94
N PHE A 48 -9.83 1.19 -22.90
CA PHE A 48 -9.97 0.73 -21.51
C PHE A 48 -11.45 0.70 -21.12
N ARG A 49 -12.17 -0.33 -21.58
CA ARG A 49 -13.60 -0.52 -21.27
C ARG A 49 -13.93 -1.94 -20.82
N PRO A 50 -14.89 -2.11 -19.88
CA PRO A 50 -15.53 -1.05 -19.10
C PRO A 50 -14.53 -0.31 -18.19
N ARG A 51 -14.78 0.96 -17.87
CA ARG A 51 -13.91 1.77 -16.99
C ARG A 51 -14.49 1.79 -15.58
N PRO A 52 -14.05 0.91 -14.66
CA PRO A 52 -14.56 0.91 -13.30
C PRO A 52 -14.06 2.14 -12.53
N SER A 53 -14.68 2.39 -11.37
CA SER A 53 -14.14 3.37 -10.41
C SER A 53 -12.69 3.05 -10.10
N ARG A 54 -11.85 4.09 -10.07
CA ARG A 54 -10.44 3.94 -9.75
C ARG A 54 -10.28 3.30 -8.36
N PRO A 55 -9.59 2.17 -8.23
CA PRO A 55 -9.38 1.54 -6.93
C PRO A 55 -8.41 2.39 -6.08
N PRO A 56 -8.44 2.26 -4.74
CA PRO A 56 -7.41 2.83 -3.88
C PRO A 56 -6.01 2.36 -4.32
N LEU A 57 -5.09 3.31 -4.43
CA LEU A 57 -3.69 3.04 -4.75
C LEU A 57 -2.86 3.12 -3.47
N PHE A 58 -2.08 2.08 -3.17
CA PHE A 58 -1.10 2.11 -2.08
C PHE A 58 0.32 2.00 -2.60
N VAL A 59 1.13 3.01 -2.29
CA VAL A 59 2.54 3.04 -2.67
C VAL A 59 3.37 2.45 -1.54
N GLY A 60 4.03 1.33 -1.82
CA GLY A 60 5.05 0.76 -0.93
C GLY A 60 6.42 1.43 -1.09
N GLY A 61 7.27 1.25 -0.09
CA GLY A 61 8.63 1.80 -0.04
C GLY A 61 8.81 2.80 1.09
N GLN A 62 10.00 3.40 1.15
CA GLN A 62 10.39 4.32 2.21
C GLN A 62 10.31 5.79 1.77
N PRO A 63 10.07 6.73 2.70
CA PRO A 63 10.27 8.16 2.47
C PRO A 63 11.72 8.47 2.03
N PRO A 64 11.95 9.58 1.31
CA PRO A 64 10.95 10.53 0.80
C PRO A 64 10.28 10.07 -0.52
N PHE A 65 10.83 9.03 -1.16
CA PHE A 65 10.42 8.62 -2.50
C PHE A 65 9.00 8.07 -2.56
N ALA A 66 8.61 7.25 -1.57
CA ALA A 66 7.25 6.71 -1.51
C ALA A 66 6.20 7.81 -1.30
N PHE A 67 6.50 8.81 -0.46
CA PHE A 67 5.60 9.93 -0.20
C PHE A 67 5.39 10.79 -1.43
N ARG A 68 6.48 11.14 -2.14
CA ARG A 68 6.36 11.92 -3.38
C ARG A 68 5.41 11.25 -4.37
N ARG A 69 5.55 9.94 -4.56
CA ARG A 69 4.73 9.15 -5.48
C ARG A 69 3.29 8.97 -5.00
N ALA A 70 3.08 8.65 -3.73
CA ALA A 70 1.73 8.55 -3.14
C ALA A 70 0.96 9.86 -3.37
N LEU A 71 1.58 11.00 -3.07
CA LEU A 71 0.96 12.31 -3.23
C LEU A 71 0.75 12.70 -4.70
N ALA A 72 1.69 12.37 -5.61
CA ALA A 72 1.56 12.66 -7.03
C ALA A 72 0.35 11.94 -7.66
N HIS A 73 0.08 10.71 -7.25
CA HIS A 73 -0.99 9.87 -7.80
C HIS A 73 -2.21 9.76 -6.88
N ARG A 74 -2.38 10.69 -5.93
CA ARG A 74 -3.54 10.72 -5.00
C ARG A 74 -3.77 9.38 -4.28
N GLY A 75 -2.69 8.66 -3.98
CA GLY A 75 -2.69 7.37 -3.31
C GLY A 75 -2.34 7.47 -1.82
N GLY A 76 -2.46 6.33 -1.14
CA GLY A 76 -1.98 6.10 0.21
C GLY A 76 -0.56 5.53 0.25
N TRP A 77 -0.04 5.35 1.45
CA TRP A 77 1.26 4.74 1.73
C TRP A 77 1.09 3.36 2.36
N MET A 78 1.92 2.40 1.95
CA MET A 78 1.95 1.04 2.51
C MET A 78 3.34 0.69 3.03
N PRO A 79 3.66 1.02 4.30
CA PRO A 79 4.88 0.53 4.93
C PRO A 79 4.78 -0.97 5.19
N MET A 80 5.92 -1.65 5.13
CA MET A 80 6.04 -3.06 5.45
C MET A 80 6.86 -3.23 6.72
N GLY A 81 6.28 -3.87 7.74
CA GLY A 81 6.96 -4.23 9.00
C GLY A 81 7.34 -3.06 9.91
N LEU A 82 6.77 -1.87 9.71
CA LEU A 82 7.09 -0.69 10.53
C LEU A 82 6.27 -0.70 11.82
N ALA A 83 6.94 -0.71 12.97
CA ALA A 83 6.28 -0.69 14.29
C ALA A 83 5.56 0.65 14.56
N PRO A 84 4.52 0.68 15.43
CA PRO A 84 3.73 1.88 15.68
C PRO A 84 4.54 3.14 16.05
N ASP A 85 5.54 3.01 16.92
CA ASP A 85 6.35 4.16 17.38
C ASP A 85 7.18 4.78 16.25
N ALA A 86 7.64 3.95 15.31
CA ALA A 86 8.36 4.40 14.12
C ALA A 86 7.40 4.86 13.00
N LEU A 87 6.15 4.39 13.03
CA LEU A 87 5.11 4.76 12.06
C LEU A 87 4.61 6.18 12.29
N ALA A 88 4.29 6.52 13.54
CA ALA A 88 3.69 7.81 13.92
C ALA A 88 4.42 9.04 13.33
N PRO A 89 5.75 9.20 13.46
CA PRO A 89 6.45 10.35 12.85
C PRO A 89 6.37 10.36 11.32
N CYS A 90 6.46 9.21 10.66
CA CYS A 90 6.32 9.11 9.20
C CYS A 90 4.91 9.51 8.73
N VAL A 91 3.86 9.10 9.47
CA VAL A 91 2.48 9.50 9.16
C VAL A 91 2.30 11.00 9.32
N ALA A 92 2.87 11.60 10.36
CA ALA A 92 2.83 13.05 10.56
C ALA A 92 3.51 13.79 9.39
N GLU A 93 4.70 13.34 8.95
CA GLU A 93 5.41 13.91 7.80
C GLU A 93 4.59 13.80 6.52
N LEU A 94 4.02 12.62 6.22
CA LEU A 94 3.20 12.42 5.02
C LEU A 94 1.97 13.33 5.00
N ARG A 95 1.28 13.45 6.14
CA ARG A 95 0.08 14.30 6.25
C ARG A 95 0.43 15.78 6.14
N ALA A 96 1.55 16.22 6.73
CA ALA A 96 2.04 17.59 6.56
C ALA A 96 2.39 17.89 5.09
N ALA A 97 3.06 16.96 4.42
CA ALA A 97 3.38 17.09 2.99
C ALA A 97 2.14 17.12 2.09
N ALA A 98 1.08 16.38 2.45
CA ALA A 98 -0.22 16.43 1.76
C ALA A 98 -0.91 17.78 1.98
N ALA A 99 -0.98 18.24 3.24
CA ALA A 99 -1.61 19.50 3.62
C ALA A 99 -0.93 20.70 2.94
N GLY A 100 0.40 20.72 2.88
CA GLY A 100 1.17 21.75 2.18
C GLY A 100 0.92 21.81 0.67
N ARG A 101 0.27 20.80 0.08
CA ARG A 101 -0.16 20.74 -1.32
C ARG A 101 -1.67 20.90 -1.50
N GLY A 102 -2.41 21.14 -0.42
CA GLY A 102 -3.89 21.18 -0.45
C GLY A 102 -4.53 19.83 -0.79
N LEU A 103 -3.85 18.72 -0.53
CA LEU A 103 -4.35 17.36 -0.78
C LEU A 103 -5.06 16.81 0.48
N PRO A 104 -6.05 15.90 0.30
CA PRO A 104 -6.63 15.18 1.44
C PRO A 104 -5.57 14.33 2.15
N SER A 105 -5.81 14.04 3.43
CA SER A 105 -4.92 13.16 4.21
C SER A 105 -4.82 11.78 3.54
N PRO A 106 -3.61 11.31 3.20
CA PRO A 106 -3.44 10.00 2.58
C PRO A 106 -3.82 8.85 3.53
N GLU A 107 -4.36 7.77 2.97
CA GLU A 107 -4.52 6.51 3.70
C GLU A 107 -3.15 5.87 4.01
N VAL A 108 -3.08 5.14 5.11
CA VAL A 108 -1.87 4.44 5.55
C VAL A 108 -2.23 2.99 5.86
N ALA A 109 -1.81 2.07 4.99
CA ALA A 109 -2.08 0.64 5.10
C ALA A 109 -0.81 -0.12 5.53
N VAL A 110 -0.69 -0.48 6.79
CA VAL A 110 0.51 -1.15 7.30
C VAL A 110 0.43 -2.65 6.97
N LEU A 111 1.39 -3.18 6.22
CA LEU A 111 1.57 -4.62 6.06
C LEU A 111 2.50 -5.15 7.15
N THR A 112 2.00 -6.00 8.04
CA THR A 112 2.74 -6.55 9.19
C THR A 112 2.25 -7.95 9.54
N SER A 113 3.01 -8.69 10.36
CA SER A 113 2.49 -9.86 11.06
C SER A 113 1.89 -9.43 12.40
N LEU A 114 0.80 -10.07 12.79
CA LEU A 114 0.12 -9.86 14.08
C LEU A 114 0.26 -11.13 14.92
N PRO A 115 0.39 -11.04 16.25
CA PRO A 115 0.53 -12.19 17.13
C PRO A 115 -0.82 -12.85 17.41
N LEU A 116 -1.43 -13.48 16.41
CA LEU A 116 -2.81 -13.96 16.45
C LEU A 116 -3.08 -15.06 17.49
N GLU A 117 -2.03 -15.69 18.03
CA GLU A 117 -2.11 -16.63 19.15
C GLU A 117 -2.52 -15.95 20.47
N ASP A 118 -2.21 -14.65 20.60
CA ASP A 118 -2.59 -13.81 21.73
C ASP A 118 -3.49 -12.66 21.24
N LEU A 119 -4.79 -12.86 21.35
CA LEU A 119 -5.78 -11.88 20.91
C LEU A 119 -5.74 -10.58 21.74
N GLY A 120 -5.33 -10.66 23.01
CA GLY A 120 -5.15 -9.47 23.85
C GLY A 120 -4.04 -8.60 23.29
N ARG A 121 -2.87 -9.20 23.06
CA ARG A 121 -1.72 -8.51 22.45
C ARG A 121 -2.01 -8.04 21.02
N THR A 122 -2.74 -8.82 20.23
CA THR A 122 -3.17 -8.43 18.88
C THR A 122 -4.01 -7.16 18.93
N ARG A 123 -5.02 -7.10 19.80
CA ARG A 123 -5.89 -5.93 19.94
C ARG A 123 -5.13 -4.70 20.40
N THR A 124 -4.26 -4.83 21.41
CA THR A 124 -3.38 -3.74 21.84
C THR A 124 -2.53 -3.22 20.68
N LEU A 125 -1.97 -4.11 19.87
CA LEU A 125 -1.16 -3.71 18.72
C LEU A 125 -1.99 -2.99 17.64
N LEU A 126 -3.22 -3.43 17.37
CA LEU A 126 -4.12 -2.77 16.43
C LEU A 126 -4.50 -1.35 16.88
N VAL A 127 -4.80 -1.16 18.17
CA VAL A 127 -5.05 0.17 18.76
C VAL A 127 -3.83 1.07 18.58
N ARG A 128 -2.62 0.57 18.89
CA ARG A 128 -1.39 1.34 18.71
C ARG A 128 -1.14 1.74 17.25
N TYR A 129 -1.46 0.87 16.30
CA TYR A 129 -1.38 1.22 14.88
C TYR A 129 -2.38 2.32 14.51
N ALA A 130 -3.61 2.26 15.00
CA ALA A 130 -4.61 3.30 14.78
C ALA A 130 -4.19 4.65 15.38
N GLU A 131 -3.67 4.66 16.62
CA GLU A 131 -3.11 5.85 17.29
C GLU A 131 -1.91 6.43 16.53
N ALA A 132 -1.05 5.57 15.98
CA ALA A 132 0.04 5.97 15.09
C ALA A 132 -0.44 6.49 13.72
N GLY A 133 -1.74 6.44 13.45
CA GLY A 133 -2.38 7.01 12.27
C GLY A 133 -2.51 6.05 11.08
N ALA A 134 -2.33 4.74 11.29
CA ALA A 134 -2.70 3.74 10.29
C ALA A 134 -4.23 3.76 10.07
N THR A 135 -4.65 3.77 8.80
CA THR A 135 -6.07 3.63 8.43
C THR A 135 -6.42 2.17 8.15
N ARG A 136 -5.42 1.33 7.87
CA ARG A 136 -5.58 -0.11 7.66
C ARG A 136 -4.38 -0.87 8.22
N VAL A 137 -4.62 -2.08 8.71
CA VAL A 137 -3.58 -3.04 9.06
C VAL A 137 -3.83 -4.32 8.27
N ILE A 138 -2.83 -4.76 7.51
CA ILE A 138 -2.86 -5.95 6.67
C ILE A 138 -1.98 -7.00 7.34
N HIS A 139 -2.59 -8.13 7.74
CA HIS A 139 -1.88 -9.25 8.32
C HIS A 139 -1.23 -10.12 7.24
N GLY A 140 0.10 -10.13 7.20
CA GLY A 140 0.89 -11.03 6.37
C GLY A 140 1.44 -12.20 7.19
N ALA A 141 1.11 -13.42 6.79
CA ALA A 141 1.68 -14.64 7.37
C ALA A 141 1.72 -15.77 6.33
N ARG A 142 2.59 -16.75 6.58
CA ARG A 142 2.65 -18.01 5.83
C ARG A 142 1.72 -19.02 6.50
N TYR A 143 1.16 -19.91 5.71
CA TYR A 143 0.34 -21.03 6.17
C TYR A 143 0.73 -22.30 5.41
N ALA A 144 0.69 -23.44 6.09
CA ALA A 144 1.09 -24.72 5.50
C ALA A 144 0.01 -25.32 4.59
N ASP A 145 -1.26 -25.10 4.95
CA ASP A 145 -2.42 -25.67 4.27
C ASP A 145 -3.67 -24.77 4.45
N ALA A 146 -4.79 -25.21 3.85
CA ALA A 146 -6.06 -24.50 3.90
C ALA A 146 -6.69 -24.45 5.31
N GLY A 147 -6.41 -25.43 6.18
CA GLY A 147 -6.87 -25.45 7.56
C GLY A 147 -6.17 -24.38 8.39
N ALA A 148 -4.85 -24.29 8.26
CA ALA A 148 -4.03 -23.24 8.87
C ALA A 148 -4.46 -21.84 8.39
N PHE A 149 -4.70 -21.66 7.08
CA PHE A 149 -5.22 -20.41 6.53
C PHE A 149 -6.58 -20.02 7.14
N ARG A 150 -7.51 -20.98 7.24
CA ARG A 150 -8.83 -20.73 7.82
C ARG A 150 -8.75 -20.33 9.28
N SER A 151 -7.96 -21.05 10.08
CA SER A 151 -7.76 -20.73 11.50
C SER A 151 -7.16 -19.33 11.69
N MET A 152 -6.21 -18.95 10.84
CA MET A 152 -5.64 -17.60 10.83
C MET A 152 -6.71 -16.53 10.53
N VAL A 153 -7.54 -16.74 9.50
CA VAL A 153 -8.64 -15.81 9.15
C VAL A 153 -9.66 -15.69 10.29
N GLU A 154 -10.04 -16.79 10.93
CA GLU A 154 -10.96 -16.78 12.07
C GLU A 154 -10.40 -16.00 13.27
N ARG A 155 -9.11 -16.18 13.58
CA ARG A 155 -8.45 -15.40 14.66
C ARG A 155 -8.39 -13.92 14.33
N LEU A 156 -8.09 -13.58 13.06
CA LEU A 156 -8.06 -12.20 12.61
C LEU A 156 -9.45 -11.55 12.70
N ALA A 157 -10.51 -12.26 12.33
CA ALA A 157 -11.89 -11.78 12.47
C ALA A 157 -12.24 -11.48 13.94
N ARG A 158 -11.96 -12.42 14.86
CA ARG A 158 -12.18 -12.24 16.31
C ARG A 158 -11.37 -11.09 16.92
N ALA A 159 -10.19 -10.80 16.36
CA ALA A 159 -9.39 -9.66 16.77
C ALA A 159 -10.06 -8.33 16.36
N GLY A 160 -10.67 -8.29 15.16
CA GLY A 160 -11.34 -7.11 14.61
C GLY A 160 -12.68 -6.77 15.25
N GLU A 161 -13.47 -7.75 15.68
CA GLU A 161 -14.81 -7.56 16.28
C GLU A 161 -14.82 -6.67 17.54
N ALA A 162 -13.69 -6.52 18.22
CA ALA A 162 -13.58 -5.74 19.46
C ALA A 162 -13.00 -4.34 19.27
N LEU A 163 -12.68 -3.93 18.03
CA LEU A 163 -12.20 -2.58 17.76
C LEU A 163 -13.39 -1.61 17.66
N PRO A 164 -13.33 -0.43 18.30
CA PRO A 164 -14.37 0.58 18.13
C PRO A 164 -14.43 1.02 16.66
N SER A 165 -15.66 1.17 16.16
CA SER A 165 -15.99 1.64 14.80
C SER A 165 -15.51 3.06 14.53
#